data_AF-A0A7K3DB09-F1
#
_entry.id   AF-A0A7K3DB09-F1
#
_cell.length_a   1.000
_cell.length_b   1.000
_cell.length_c   1.000
_cell.angle_alpha   90.00
_cell.angle_beta   90.00
_cell.angle_gamma   90.00
#
_symmetry.space_group_name_H-M   'P 1'
#
loop_
_entity.id
_entity.type
_entity.pdbx_description
1 polymer ?
#
loop_
_entity_poly.entity_id
_entity_poly.type
_entity_poly.pdbx_seq_one_letter_code
_entity_poly.pdbx_strand_id
1 'polypeptide(L)'
;MLAAMPPTPAPSPDQGESLIRDRGDACPGALRLHRADDGLLARLRLPGGILTSRQVLALEAAAERLADGNLSVTSRGNIELRGLGDACAGELSALLADAGLLPSERHERIRNVVASPLAGTDGTGHADVQLWARELDGLLCAEDWTPRLSGRFLFALDDGRGDVAGLGGDVTLIAESGGTAVVGMGSVSFRVAAADAPRAALAAAKAFLAAADAAGNGAWRVTELPSGQTVGLGGALEAARVDAARIGPEGEGPGGLAVSGGPGASGGPGGPVAFDGTAVSGGPVAFGAPVASGGSGGGAVPRGPGG
;
A
#
# COMPACT_ATOMS: atom_id res chain seq x y z
N MET A 1 11.96 -14.85 31.51
CA MET A 1 11.34 -15.39 30.28
C MET A 1 9.88 -14.96 30.27
N LEU A 2 9.55 -13.89 29.56
CA LEU A 2 8.16 -13.49 29.33
C LEU A 2 7.73 -14.16 28.02
N ALA A 3 6.81 -15.12 28.12
CA ALA A 3 6.23 -15.78 26.96
C ALA A 3 5.35 -14.78 26.22
N ALA A 4 5.53 -14.68 24.89
CA ALA A 4 4.63 -13.91 24.03
C ALA A 4 3.22 -14.52 24.11
N MET A 5 2.24 -13.71 24.51
CA MET A 5 0.83 -14.09 24.38
C MET A 5 0.49 -14.21 22.89
N PRO A 6 -0.14 -15.30 22.44
CA PRO A 6 -0.64 -15.38 21.08
C PRO A 6 -1.72 -14.30 20.88
N PRO A 7 -1.78 -13.66 19.69
CA PRO A 7 -2.80 -12.66 19.41
C PRO A 7 -4.19 -13.30 19.52
N THR A 8 -5.05 -12.69 20.33
CA THR A 8 -6.47 -13.04 20.37
C THR A 8 -7.07 -12.79 18.98
N PRO A 9 -7.69 -13.79 18.32
CA PRO A 9 -8.39 -13.55 17.06
C PRO A 9 -9.49 -12.51 17.29
N ALA A 10 -9.56 -11.50 16.44
CA ALA A 10 -10.72 -10.62 16.43
C ALA A 10 -11.96 -11.47 16.13
N PRO A 11 -13.08 -11.29 16.85
CA PRO A 11 -14.32 -12.00 16.52
C PRO A 11 -14.70 -11.66 15.08
N SER A 12 -14.79 -12.68 14.24
CA SER A 12 -15.40 -12.53 12.91
C SER A 12 -16.87 -12.18 13.16
N PRO A 13 -17.41 -11.11 12.59
CA PRO A 13 -18.84 -10.86 12.68
C PRO A 13 -19.58 -12.06 12.09
N ASP A 14 -20.67 -12.49 12.74
CA ASP A 14 -21.49 -13.59 12.23
C ASP A 14 -21.96 -13.26 10.80
N GLN A 15 -21.60 -14.11 9.85
CA GLN A 15 -21.85 -13.89 8.43
C GLN A 15 -23.36 -13.88 8.16
N GLY A 16 -23.91 -12.70 7.87
CA GLY A 16 -25.32 -12.55 7.47
C GLY A 16 -26.19 -11.73 8.43
N GLU A 17 -25.68 -11.31 9.60
CA GLU A 17 -26.40 -10.33 10.41
C GLU A 17 -26.34 -8.93 9.79
N SER A 18 -27.36 -8.12 10.05
CA SER A 18 -27.33 -6.70 9.69
C SER A 18 -26.19 -6.03 10.45
N LEU A 19 -25.20 -5.52 9.74
CA LEU A 19 -24.14 -4.72 10.32
C LEU A 19 -24.69 -3.30 10.52
N ILE A 20 -25.64 -3.15 11.46
CA ILE A 20 -26.14 -1.84 11.86
C ILE A 20 -24.97 -1.10 12.51
N ARG A 21 -24.48 -0.07 11.82
CA ARG A 21 -23.43 0.81 12.35
C ARG A 21 -24.04 2.17 12.62
N ASP A 22 -23.93 2.64 13.86
CA ASP A 22 -24.46 3.93 14.33
C ASP A 22 -23.90 5.16 13.57
N ARG A 23 -22.84 4.96 12.78
CA ARG A 23 -22.25 5.98 11.92
C ARG A 23 -21.77 5.34 10.62
N GLY A 24 -21.91 6.08 9.51
CA GLY A 24 -21.26 5.73 8.25
C GLY A 24 -19.74 5.58 8.43
N ASP A 25 -19.06 4.99 7.44
CA ASP A 25 -17.63 4.68 7.55
C ASP A 25 -16.81 5.90 8.01
N ALA A 26 -16.24 5.78 9.22
CA ALA A 26 -15.52 6.81 9.95
C ALA A 26 -14.00 6.63 9.88
N CYS A 27 -13.50 5.85 8.90
CA CYS A 27 -12.08 5.65 8.72
C CYS A 27 -11.33 7.00 8.56
N PRO A 28 -10.30 7.27 9.38
CA PRO A 28 -9.59 8.55 9.42
C PRO A 28 -8.98 8.90 8.07
N GLY A 29 -9.19 10.12 7.58
CA GLY A 29 -8.65 10.61 6.32
C GLY A 29 -7.81 11.87 6.49
N ALA A 30 -7.21 12.34 5.40
CA ALA A 30 -6.40 13.57 5.42
C ALA A 30 -7.26 14.84 5.48
N LEU A 31 -8.51 14.78 5.01
CA LEU A 31 -9.49 15.87 5.06
C LEU A 31 -10.50 15.72 6.21
N ARG A 32 -10.70 14.48 6.68
CA ARG A 32 -11.54 14.18 7.83
C ARG A 32 -10.69 13.54 8.91
N LEU A 33 -10.15 14.41 9.75
CA LEU A 33 -9.34 14.01 10.89
C LEU A 33 -10.18 13.25 11.92
N HIS A 34 -9.55 12.28 12.57
CA HIS A 34 -10.19 11.50 13.63
C HIS A 34 -9.61 11.88 14.99
N ARG A 35 -10.43 11.90 16.04
CA ARG A 35 -9.96 12.17 17.40
C ARG A 35 -9.34 10.92 18.02
N ALA A 36 -8.10 11.03 18.45
CA ALA A 36 -7.36 10.03 19.22
C ALA A 36 -6.97 10.62 20.58
N ASP A 37 -6.36 9.82 21.45
CA ASP A 37 -5.97 10.22 22.81
C ASP A 37 -4.85 11.27 22.81
N ASP A 38 -4.01 11.24 21.79
CA ASP A 38 -2.86 12.14 21.59
C ASP A 38 -3.22 13.43 20.82
N GLY A 39 -4.43 13.51 20.24
CA GLY A 39 -4.87 14.65 19.42
C GLY A 39 -5.66 14.17 18.21
N LEU A 40 -5.70 14.98 17.16
CA LEU A 40 -6.28 14.56 15.88
C LEU A 40 -5.30 13.64 15.14
N LEU A 41 -5.85 12.78 14.28
CA LEU A 41 -5.12 11.83 13.45
C LEU A 41 -5.51 11.98 11.99
N ALA A 42 -4.51 12.10 11.11
CA ALA A 42 -4.66 12.05 9.67
C ALA A 42 -4.01 10.77 9.13
N ARG A 43 -4.71 10.07 8.25
CA ARG A 43 -4.13 8.96 7.47
C ARG A 43 -4.16 9.32 6.00
N LEU A 44 -3.01 9.19 5.35
CA LEU A 44 -2.84 9.56 3.95
C LEU A 44 -3.23 8.41 3.01
N ARG A 45 -3.54 8.79 1.78
CA ARG A 45 -3.77 7.89 0.65
C ARG A 45 -2.49 7.81 -0.18
N LEU A 46 -1.78 6.69 -0.08
CA LEU A 46 -0.54 6.43 -0.84
C LEU A 46 -0.68 5.13 -1.63
N PRO A 47 -1.25 5.19 -2.85
CA PRO A 47 -1.40 4.01 -3.69
C PRO A 47 -0.04 3.36 -3.96
N GLY A 48 0.11 2.09 -3.57
CA GLY A 48 1.38 1.36 -3.70
C GLY A 48 2.48 1.78 -2.71
N GLY A 49 2.21 2.73 -1.80
CA GLY A 49 3.15 3.15 -0.75
C GLY A 49 4.35 3.97 -1.22
N ILE A 50 4.31 4.53 -2.43
CA ILE A 50 5.44 5.29 -3.01
C ILE A 50 5.31 6.79 -2.71
N LEU A 51 6.42 7.39 -2.30
CA LEU A 51 6.57 8.83 -2.08
C LEU A 51 7.75 9.36 -2.89
N THR A 52 7.59 10.57 -3.40
CA THR A 52 8.70 11.36 -3.95
C THR A 52 9.44 12.10 -2.84
N SER A 53 10.70 12.50 -3.08
CA SER A 53 11.47 13.29 -2.11
C SER A 53 10.76 14.59 -1.71
N ARG A 54 10.08 15.26 -2.65
CA ARG A 54 9.27 16.46 -2.36
C ARG A 54 8.14 16.15 -1.37
N GLN A 55 7.45 15.04 -1.56
CA GLN A 55 6.36 14.62 -0.68
C GLN A 55 6.85 14.27 0.71
N VAL A 56 8.01 13.60 0.83
CA VAL A 56 8.63 13.31 2.14
C VAL A 56 8.94 14.60 2.90
N LEU A 57 9.57 15.59 2.25
CA LEU A 57 9.88 16.88 2.88
C LEU A 57 8.61 17.65 3.31
N ALA A 58 7.53 17.56 2.51
CA ALA A 58 6.25 18.17 2.89
C ALA A 58 5.62 17.48 4.11
N LEU A 59 5.77 16.15 4.22
CA LEU A 59 5.29 15.38 5.37
C LEU A 59 6.10 15.66 6.64
N GLU A 60 7.42 15.77 6.52
CA GLU A 60 8.30 16.21 7.61
C GLU A 60 7.86 17.58 8.14
N ALA A 61 7.69 18.56 7.26
CA ALA A 61 7.24 19.89 7.65
C ALA A 61 5.85 19.88 8.30
N ALA A 62 4.93 19.03 7.82
CA ALA A 62 3.61 18.86 8.43
C ALA A 62 3.71 18.21 9.82
N ALA A 63 4.56 17.20 9.98
CA ALA A 63 4.77 16.51 11.26
C ALA A 63 5.33 17.46 12.32
N GLU A 64 6.35 18.23 11.99
CA GLU A 64 7.00 19.18 12.91
C GLU A 64 6.10 20.35 13.31
N ARG A 65 5.30 20.86 12.37
CA ARG A 65 4.52 22.09 12.59
C ARG A 65 3.14 21.83 13.18
N LEU A 66 2.50 20.74 12.78
CA LEU A 66 1.07 20.51 13.03
C LEU A 66 0.80 19.31 13.92
N ALA A 67 1.74 18.38 14.03
CA ALA A 67 1.61 17.08 14.65
C ALA A 67 2.62 16.91 15.80
N ASP A 68 2.85 15.69 16.27
CA ASP A 68 3.80 15.37 17.35
C ASP A 68 5.28 15.27 16.91
N GLY A 69 5.60 15.65 15.67
CA GLY A 69 6.93 15.54 15.08
C GLY A 69 7.26 14.18 14.46
N ASN A 70 6.36 13.19 14.51
CA ASN A 70 6.61 11.85 13.96
C ASN A 70 5.73 11.52 12.75
N LEU A 71 6.28 10.68 11.87
CA LEU A 71 5.55 10.01 10.81
C LEU A 71 5.50 8.51 11.11
N SER A 72 4.29 7.93 11.09
CA SER A 72 4.12 6.49 11.29
C SER A 72 3.78 5.80 9.96
N VAL A 73 4.45 4.69 9.66
CA VAL A 73 4.11 3.83 8.53
C VAL A 73 3.12 2.76 9.00
N THR A 74 2.00 2.63 8.30
CA THR A 74 0.99 1.60 8.59
C THR A 74 1.41 0.24 8.01
N SER A 75 0.80 -0.84 8.49
CA SER A 75 0.99 -2.20 7.93
C SER A 75 0.59 -2.34 6.45
N ARG A 76 -0.01 -1.30 5.86
CA ARG A 76 -0.43 -1.23 4.45
C ARG A 76 0.39 -0.21 3.64
N GLY A 77 1.52 0.25 4.16
CA GLY A 77 2.40 1.19 3.45
C GLY A 77 1.86 2.63 3.34
N ASN A 78 0.74 2.95 3.98
CA ASN A 78 0.26 4.33 4.13
C ASN A 78 0.98 5.05 5.27
N ILE A 79 0.93 6.38 5.26
CA ILE A 79 1.47 7.25 6.31
C ILE A 79 0.36 7.78 7.24
N GLU A 80 0.68 7.89 8.52
CA GLU A 80 -0.13 8.55 9.55
C GLU A 80 0.61 9.71 10.21
N LEU A 81 -0.13 10.78 10.46
CA LEU A 81 0.23 11.90 11.31
C LEU A 81 -0.65 11.88 12.56
N ARG A 82 -0.03 12.00 13.73
CA ARG A 82 -0.67 11.91 15.05
C ARG A 82 -0.36 13.14 15.90
N GLY A 83 -1.17 13.37 16.92
CA GLY A 83 -1.02 14.55 17.77
C GLY A 83 -1.36 15.86 17.06
N LEU A 84 -2.20 15.81 16.02
CA LEU A 84 -2.59 16.98 15.26
C LEU A 84 -3.44 17.93 16.12
N GLY A 85 -3.15 19.24 16.06
CA GLY A 85 -3.90 20.25 16.80
C GLY A 85 -5.35 20.43 16.29
N ASP A 86 -6.28 20.81 17.16
CA ASP A 86 -7.72 20.89 16.85
C ASP A 86 -8.08 21.85 15.68
N ALA A 87 -7.24 22.84 15.39
CA ALA A 87 -7.44 23.84 14.34
C ALA A 87 -6.53 23.65 13.09
N CYS A 88 -5.79 22.53 12.98
CA CYS A 88 -4.78 22.37 11.93
C CYS A 88 -5.31 21.85 10.59
N ALA A 89 -6.58 21.40 10.52
CA ALA A 89 -7.11 20.67 9.37
C ALA A 89 -6.96 21.42 8.03
N GLY A 90 -7.24 22.73 8.02
CA GLY A 90 -7.10 23.56 6.82
C GLY A 90 -5.65 23.72 6.36
N GLU A 91 -4.72 23.91 7.30
CA GLU A 91 -3.30 24.06 7.00
C GLU A 91 -2.69 22.74 6.52
N LEU A 92 -3.02 21.63 7.18
CA LEU A 92 -2.61 20.29 6.76
C LEU A 92 -3.12 20.00 5.35
N SER A 93 -4.39 20.27 5.08
CA SER A 93 -4.97 20.08 3.74
C SER A 93 -4.23 20.88 2.68
N ALA A 94 -3.88 22.14 2.96
CA ALA A 94 -3.15 22.98 2.01
C ALA A 94 -1.74 22.43 1.72
N LEU A 95 -1.00 22.02 2.76
CA LEU A 95 0.33 21.41 2.62
C LEU A 95 0.30 20.13 1.79
N LEU A 96 -0.66 19.24 2.09
CA LEU A 96 -0.79 17.97 1.37
C LEU A 96 -1.24 18.18 -0.08
N ALA A 97 -2.12 19.16 -0.34
CA ALA A 97 -2.54 19.49 -1.70
C ALA A 97 -1.38 20.05 -2.55
N ASP A 98 -0.58 20.97 -2.02
CA ASP A 98 0.60 21.50 -2.72
C ASP A 98 1.64 20.40 -3.04
N ALA A 99 1.79 19.43 -2.14
CA ALA A 99 2.67 18.29 -2.32
C ALA A 99 2.10 17.21 -3.28
N GLY A 100 0.87 17.36 -3.77
CA GLY A 100 0.20 16.35 -4.59
C GLY A 100 -0.18 15.08 -3.82
N LEU A 101 -0.34 15.16 -2.49
CA LEU A 101 -0.75 14.08 -1.59
C LEU A 101 -2.27 14.04 -1.34
N LEU A 102 -3.02 14.95 -1.97
CA LEU A 102 -4.47 14.98 -2.01
C LEU A 102 -4.97 14.96 -3.47
N PRO A 103 -4.82 13.84 -4.19
CA PRO A 103 -5.15 13.76 -5.61
C PRO A 103 -6.67 13.93 -5.88
N SER A 104 -7.53 13.62 -4.91
CA SER A 104 -8.97 13.87 -4.97
C SER A 104 -9.59 13.93 -3.57
N GLU A 105 -10.33 15.00 -3.30
CA GLU A 105 -11.08 15.14 -2.05
C GLU A 105 -12.16 14.06 -1.88
N ARG A 106 -12.80 13.65 -3.00
CA ARG A 106 -13.88 12.65 -3.00
C ARG A 106 -13.35 11.23 -2.80
N HIS A 107 -12.13 10.96 -3.27
CA HIS A 107 -11.54 9.62 -3.32
C HIS A 107 -10.48 9.38 -2.24
N GLU A 108 -10.17 10.37 -1.40
CA GLU A 108 -9.18 10.26 -0.32
C GLU A 108 -9.44 9.09 0.64
N ARG A 109 -10.68 8.59 0.67
CA ARG A 109 -11.12 7.46 1.48
C ARG A 109 -10.66 6.11 0.97
N ILE A 110 -10.43 5.97 -0.33
CA ILE A 110 -10.03 4.71 -0.96
C ILE A 110 -8.51 4.56 -0.78
N ARG A 111 -8.07 4.18 0.42
CA ARG A 111 -6.65 4.24 0.82
C ARG A 111 -5.89 2.93 0.73
N ASN A 112 -6.58 1.80 0.76
CA ASN A 112 -5.90 0.51 0.86
C ASN A 112 -5.64 -0.07 -0.54
N VAL A 113 -4.73 0.54 -1.27
CA VAL A 113 -4.11 -0.06 -2.45
C VAL A 113 -2.68 -0.41 -2.04
N VAL A 114 -2.47 -1.68 -1.69
CA VAL A 114 -1.18 -2.21 -1.24
C VAL A 114 -0.53 -2.92 -2.41
N ALA A 115 0.75 -2.66 -2.65
CA ALA A 115 1.52 -3.33 -3.68
C ALA A 115 2.77 -4.01 -3.08
N SER A 116 3.34 -5.01 -3.76
CA SER A 116 4.63 -5.60 -3.38
C SER A 116 5.67 -4.51 -3.13
N PRO A 117 6.27 -4.43 -1.92
CA PRO A 117 7.16 -3.32 -1.55
C PRO A 117 8.45 -3.24 -2.38
N LEU A 118 8.97 -4.39 -2.81
CA LEU A 118 10.22 -4.51 -3.60
C LEU A 118 9.97 -4.66 -5.10
N ALA A 119 8.76 -4.38 -5.56
CA ALA A 119 8.44 -4.43 -6.99
C ALA A 119 9.35 -3.48 -7.78
N GLY A 120 10.03 -4.04 -8.79
CA GLY A 120 10.94 -3.30 -9.67
C GLY A 120 12.30 -2.94 -9.07
N THR A 121 12.61 -3.27 -7.80
CA THR A 121 13.90 -2.88 -7.18
C THR A 121 15.01 -3.91 -7.37
N ASP A 122 14.69 -5.20 -7.40
CA ASP A 122 15.67 -6.30 -7.47
C ASP A 122 15.41 -7.27 -8.66
N GLY A 123 14.39 -6.97 -9.48
CA GLY A 123 14.10 -7.69 -10.72
C GLY A 123 13.49 -9.10 -10.57
N THR A 124 13.07 -9.54 -9.37
CA THR A 124 12.53 -10.91 -9.21
C THR A 124 11.02 -11.03 -9.44
N GLY A 125 10.31 -9.90 -9.57
CA GLY A 125 8.88 -9.84 -9.87
C GLY A 125 8.54 -10.08 -11.35
N HIS A 126 7.28 -10.42 -11.60
CA HIS A 126 6.74 -10.71 -12.94
C HIS A 126 6.07 -9.52 -13.62
N ALA A 127 5.72 -8.46 -12.87
CA ALA A 127 5.13 -7.24 -13.42
C ALA A 127 5.50 -6.00 -12.58
N ASP A 128 5.37 -4.82 -13.20
CA ASP A 128 5.43 -3.54 -12.49
C ASP A 128 4.07 -3.27 -11.81
N VAL A 129 3.89 -3.80 -10.60
CA VAL A 129 2.67 -3.59 -9.83
C VAL A 129 2.55 -2.16 -9.28
N GLN A 130 3.65 -1.37 -9.30
CA GLN A 130 3.59 0.05 -8.96
C GLN A 130 2.93 0.85 -10.09
N LEU A 131 3.16 0.46 -11.35
CA LEU A 131 2.38 0.97 -12.48
C LEU A 131 0.90 0.60 -12.35
N TRP A 132 0.59 -0.66 -12.04
CA TRP A 132 -0.81 -1.08 -11.82
C TRP A 132 -1.48 -0.31 -10.69
N ALA A 133 -0.79 -0.05 -9.59
CA ALA A 133 -1.32 0.74 -8.47
C ALA A 133 -1.69 2.16 -8.93
N ARG A 134 -0.84 2.82 -9.71
CA ARG A 134 -1.11 4.16 -10.27
C ARG A 134 -2.25 4.16 -11.27
N GLU A 135 -2.31 3.18 -12.16
CA GLU A 135 -3.38 3.05 -13.15
C GLU A 135 -4.73 2.78 -12.48
N LEU A 136 -4.76 1.85 -11.52
CA LEU A 136 -5.94 1.57 -10.71
C LEU A 136 -6.37 2.82 -9.94
N ASP A 137 -5.42 3.59 -9.43
CA ASP A 137 -5.71 4.85 -8.73
C ASP A 137 -6.43 5.88 -9.60
N GLY A 138 -5.93 6.05 -10.83
CA GLY A 138 -6.54 6.93 -11.82
C GLY A 138 -7.94 6.46 -12.22
N LEU A 139 -8.10 5.16 -12.44
CA LEU A 139 -9.40 4.54 -12.74
C LEU A 139 -10.41 4.73 -11.60
N LEU A 140 -9.99 4.55 -10.35
CA LEU A 140 -10.84 4.79 -9.18
C LEU A 140 -11.27 6.26 -9.12
N CYS A 141 -10.33 7.19 -9.35
CA CYS A 141 -10.61 8.62 -9.32
C CYS A 141 -11.54 9.11 -10.46
N ALA A 142 -11.63 8.37 -11.56
CA ALA A 142 -12.45 8.72 -12.71
C ALA A 142 -13.93 8.32 -12.57
N GLU A 143 -14.29 7.53 -11.55
CA GLU A 143 -15.59 6.90 -11.43
C GLU A 143 -16.37 7.42 -10.22
N ASP A 144 -17.50 8.11 -10.46
CA ASP A 144 -18.29 8.77 -9.40
C ASP A 144 -18.87 7.82 -8.34
N TRP A 145 -18.95 6.52 -8.62
CA TRP A 145 -19.46 5.53 -7.67
C TRP A 145 -18.40 5.01 -6.69
N THR A 146 -17.11 5.19 -6.98
CA THR A 146 -16.03 4.60 -6.16
C THR A 146 -15.92 5.19 -4.76
N PRO A 147 -16.34 6.45 -4.45
CA PRO A 147 -16.42 6.93 -3.06
C PRO A 147 -17.36 6.11 -2.16
N ARG A 148 -18.21 5.24 -2.74
CA ARG A 148 -19.03 4.28 -1.97
C ARG A 148 -18.20 3.14 -1.36
N LEU A 149 -17.01 2.87 -1.89
CA LEU A 149 -16.09 1.89 -1.31
C LEU A 149 -15.62 2.39 0.06
N SER A 150 -15.70 1.51 1.06
CA SER A 150 -15.19 1.84 2.39
C SER A 150 -13.67 1.98 2.36
N GLY A 151 -13.13 2.83 3.24
CA GLY A 151 -11.71 2.86 3.56
C GLY A 151 -11.18 1.59 4.20
N ARG A 152 -12.02 0.56 4.40
CA ARG A 152 -11.61 -0.81 4.74
C ARG A 152 -11.42 -1.71 3.53
N PHE A 153 -12.06 -1.41 2.39
CA PHE A 153 -11.92 -2.21 1.17
C PHE A 153 -10.45 -2.19 0.72
N LEU A 154 -9.86 -3.36 0.46
CA LEU A 154 -8.43 -3.56 0.21
C LEU A 154 -8.18 -4.18 -1.16
N PHE A 155 -7.39 -3.46 -1.96
CA PHE A 155 -6.74 -3.99 -3.15
C PHE A 155 -5.32 -4.43 -2.76
N ALA A 156 -4.96 -5.67 -3.07
CA ALA A 156 -3.61 -6.21 -2.88
C ALA A 156 -3.01 -6.58 -4.25
N LEU A 157 -1.89 -5.96 -4.59
CA LEU A 157 -1.23 -6.06 -5.89
C LEU A 157 0.15 -6.71 -5.71
N ASP A 158 0.23 -8.00 -5.97
CA ASP A 158 1.42 -8.82 -5.81
C ASP A 158 2.15 -8.98 -7.13
N ASP A 159 3.46 -8.72 -7.15
CA ASP A 159 4.31 -8.89 -8.33
C ASP A 159 4.69 -10.36 -8.61
N GLY A 160 4.07 -11.31 -7.90
CA GLY A 160 4.26 -12.76 -8.08
C GLY A 160 5.13 -13.41 -7.00
N ARG A 161 5.60 -12.63 -6.02
CA ARG A 161 6.46 -13.10 -4.93
C ARG A 161 5.70 -13.61 -3.71
N GLY A 162 4.43 -13.20 -3.59
CA GLY A 162 3.58 -13.57 -2.46
C GLY A 162 3.70 -12.67 -1.23
N ASP A 163 4.43 -11.55 -1.31
CA ASP A 163 4.65 -10.61 -0.20
C ASP A 163 3.34 -10.03 0.34
N VAL A 164 2.33 -9.85 -0.53
CA VAL A 164 1.05 -9.22 -0.18
C VAL A 164 -0.15 -10.14 -0.40
N ALA A 165 0.04 -11.31 -1.02
CA ALA A 165 -1.02 -12.29 -1.26
C ALA A 165 -1.74 -12.74 0.03
N GLY A 166 -1.02 -12.80 1.16
CA GLY A 166 -1.55 -13.21 2.46
C GLY A 166 -2.33 -12.13 3.24
N LEU A 167 -2.41 -10.89 2.72
CA LEU A 167 -3.04 -9.76 3.46
C LEU A 167 -4.57 -9.80 3.49
N GLY A 168 -5.19 -10.78 2.82
CA GLY A 168 -6.65 -10.89 2.73
C GLY A 168 -7.27 -9.71 1.99
N GLY A 169 -6.78 -9.42 0.77
CA GLY A 169 -7.39 -8.41 -0.11
C GLY A 169 -8.83 -8.78 -0.48
N ASP A 170 -9.70 -7.77 -0.61
CA ASP A 170 -11.02 -7.98 -1.22
C ASP A 170 -10.91 -8.21 -2.73
N VAL A 171 -9.94 -7.51 -3.34
CA VAL A 171 -9.47 -7.74 -4.71
C VAL A 171 -7.98 -8.04 -4.63
N THR A 172 -7.56 -9.17 -5.17
CA THR A 172 -6.14 -9.49 -5.35
C THR A 172 -5.79 -9.43 -6.83
N LEU A 173 -4.63 -8.86 -7.14
CA LEU A 173 -3.96 -8.99 -8.44
C LEU A 173 -2.63 -9.67 -8.17
N ILE A 174 -2.39 -10.83 -8.76
CA ILE A 174 -1.13 -11.57 -8.62
C ILE A 174 -0.52 -11.69 -10.01
N ALA A 175 0.64 -11.06 -10.21
CA ALA A 175 1.35 -11.15 -11.47
C ALA A 175 1.91 -12.56 -11.70
N GLU A 176 1.87 -13.00 -12.94
CA GLU A 176 2.44 -14.28 -13.36
C GLU A 176 3.46 -14.07 -14.47
N SER A 177 4.41 -15.00 -14.58
CA SER A 177 5.28 -15.06 -15.74
C SER A 177 4.46 -15.20 -17.04
N GLY A 178 4.89 -14.57 -18.12
CA GLY A 178 4.20 -14.65 -19.43
C GLY A 178 3.22 -13.51 -19.71
N GLY A 179 3.21 -12.44 -18.90
CA GLY A 179 2.41 -11.24 -19.16
C GLY A 179 0.93 -11.41 -18.81
N THR A 180 0.63 -12.29 -17.85
CA THR A 180 -0.71 -12.48 -17.29
C THR A 180 -0.76 -12.08 -15.83
N ALA A 181 -1.97 -11.95 -15.31
CA ALA A 181 -2.22 -11.75 -13.89
C ALA A 181 -3.45 -12.56 -13.47
N VAL A 182 -3.47 -12.99 -12.21
CA VAL A 182 -4.65 -13.57 -11.57
C VAL A 182 -5.38 -12.46 -10.82
N VAL A 183 -6.62 -12.18 -11.21
CA VAL A 183 -7.55 -11.37 -10.43
C VAL A 183 -8.40 -12.27 -9.53
N GLY A 184 -8.37 -12.03 -8.23
CA GLY A 184 -9.09 -12.79 -7.23
C GLY A 184 -10.08 -11.95 -6.43
N MET A 185 -11.19 -12.56 -6.04
CA MET A 185 -12.17 -12.01 -5.11
C MET A 185 -12.84 -13.14 -4.34
N GLY A 186 -12.60 -13.20 -3.03
CA GLY A 186 -13.05 -14.33 -2.21
C GLY A 186 -12.47 -15.64 -2.73
N SER A 187 -13.32 -16.62 -3.03
CA SER A 187 -12.92 -17.93 -3.56
C SER A 187 -12.87 -18.01 -5.09
N VAL A 188 -13.15 -16.91 -5.80
CA VAL A 188 -13.24 -16.88 -7.25
C VAL A 188 -12.02 -16.15 -7.82
N SER A 189 -11.39 -16.76 -8.83
CA SER A 189 -10.26 -16.17 -9.53
C SER A 189 -10.35 -16.36 -11.05
N PHE A 190 -9.79 -15.39 -11.77
CA PHE A 190 -9.69 -15.39 -13.22
C PHE A 190 -8.28 -14.98 -13.62
N ARG A 191 -7.80 -15.56 -14.72
CA ARG A 191 -6.57 -15.13 -15.37
C ARG A 191 -6.92 -14.11 -16.45
N VAL A 192 -6.22 -13.00 -16.45
CA VAL A 192 -6.35 -11.88 -17.39
C VAL A 192 -4.98 -11.50 -17.95
N ALA A 193 -4.94 -10.72 -19.03
CA ALA A 193 -3.71 -10.08 -19.45
C ALA A 193 -3.20 -9.11 -18.38
N ALA A 194 -1.89 -9.04 -18.17
CA ALA A 194 -1.26 -8.12 -17.21
C ALA A 194 -1.67 -6.66 -17.45
N ALA A 195 -1.81 -6.25 -18.70
CA ALA A 195 -2.25 -4.91 -19.09
C ALA A 195 -3.72 -4.60 -18.71
N ASP A 196 -4.53 -5.63 -18.49
CA ASP A 196 -5.94 -5.49 -18.10
C ASP A 196 -6.16 -5.58 -16.59
N ALA A 197 -5.12 -5.91 -15.82
CA ALA A 197 -5.24 -6.17 -14.38
C ALA A 197 -5.85 -4.99 -13.59
N PRO A 198 -5.47 -3.71 -13.81
CA PRO A 198 -6.12 -2.58 -13.13
C PRO A 198 -7.60 -2.42 -13.48
N ARG A 199 -7.97 -2.64 -14.76
CA ARG A 199 -9.35 -2.57 -15.23
C ARG A 199 -10.19 -3.72 -14.65
N ALA A 200 -9.60 -4.92 -14.55
CA ALA A 200 -10.20 -6.08 -13.90
C ALA A 200 -10.46 -5.82 -12.41
N ALA A 201 -9.52 -5.20 -11.70
CA ALA A 201 -9.68 -4.84 -10.29
C ALA A 201 -10.80 -3.81 -10.07
N LEU A 202 -10.91 -2.78 -10.91
CA LEU A 202 -12.01 -1.82 -10.85
C LEU A 202 -13.37 -2.50 -11.08
N ALA A 203 -13.45 -3.39 -12.09
CA ALA A 203 -14.67 -4.16 -12.37
C ALA A 203 -15.07 -5.06 -11.19
N ALA A 204 -14.09 -5.71 -10.56
CA ALA A 204 -14.30 -6.52 -9.37
C ALA A 204 -14.87 -5.68 -8.22
N ALA A 205 -14.32 -4.49 -7.95
CA ALA A 205 -14.83 -3.59 -6.91
C ALA A 205 -16.28 -3.14 -7.18
N LYS A 206 -16.64 -2.89 -8.46
CA LYS A 206 -18.02 -2.60 -8.86
C LYS A 206 -18.96 -3.78 -8.62
N ALA A 207 -18.50 -5.00 -8.92
CA ALA A 207 -19.23 -6.24 -8.68
C ALA A 207 -19.48 -6.46 -7.18
N PHE A 208 -18.49 -6.16 -6.34
CA PHE A 208 -18.64 -6.21 -4.88
C PHE A 208 -19.74 -5.26 -4.41
N LEU A 209 -19.76 -3.99 -4.85
CA LEU A 209 -20.80 -3.04 -4.44
C LEU A 209 -22.19 -3.51 -4.86
N ALA A 210 -22.34 -4.08 -6.06
CA ALA A 210 -23.62 -4.67 -6.48
C ALA A 210 -24.05 -5.85 -5.58
N ALA A 211 -23.11 -6.71 -5.18
CA ALA A 211 -23.37 -7.80 -4.26
C ALA A 211 -23.71 -7.30 -2.84
N ALA A 212 -23.04 -6.26 -2.36
CA ALA A 212 -23.32 -5.63 -1.07
C ALA A 212 -24.70 -4.95 -1.05
N ASP A 213 -25.07 -4.26 -2.14
CA ASP A 213 -26.40 -3.66 -2.32
C ASP A 213 -27.49 -4.73 -2.33
N ALA A 214 -27.25 -5.85 -3.03
CA ALA A 214 -28.18 -6.98 -3.07
C ALA A 214 -28.33 -7.69 -1.71
N ALA A 215 -27.23 -7.82 -0.96
CA ALA A 215 -27.24 -8.39 0.38
C ALA A 215 -27.94 -7.49 1.41
N GLY A 216 -27.86 -6.17 1.23
CA GLY A 216 -28.50 -5.19 2.11
C GLY A 216 -27.99 -5.19 3.56
N ASN A 217 -26.88 -5.88 3.85
CA ASN A 217 -26.35 -6.06 5.20
C ASN A 217 -25.31 -5.01 5.62
N GLY A 218 -24.98 -4.07 4.73
CA GLY A 218 -24.01 -3.00 4.99
C GLY A 218 -22.55 -3.42 4.90
N ALA A 219 -22.22 -4.48 4.16
CA ALA A 219 -20.86 -4.97 3.98
C ALA A 219 -19.90 -3.92 3.42
N TRP A 220 -18.74 -3.76 4.06
CA TRP A 220 -17.62 -2.93 3.60
C TRP A 220 -16.47 -3.75 2.98
N ARG A 221 -16.51 -5.08 3.17
CA ARG A 221 -15.52 -6.05 2.76
C ARG A 221 -16.20 -7.25 2.12
N VAL A 222 -15.52 -7.95 1.22
CA VAL A 222 -16.05 -9.17 0.59
C VAL A 222 -16.33 -10.25 1.65
N THR A 223 -15.49 -10.34 2.69
CA THR A 223 -15.65 -11.28 3.80
C THR A 223 -16.85 -10.98 4.71
N GLU A 224 -17.43 -9.78 4.61
CA GLU A 224 -18.64 -9.39 5.35
C GLU A 224 -19.93 -9.73 4.58
N LEU A 225 -19.84 -10.27 3.35
CA LEU A 225 -21.03 -10.70 2.60
C LEU A 225 -21.64 -11.98 3.23
N PRO A 226 -22.98 -12.13 3.22
CA PRO A 226 -23.63 -13.31 3.75
C PRO A 226 -23.24 -14.60 3.01
N SER A 227 -23.26 -15.72 3.72
CA SER A 227 -23.07 -17.05 3.13
C SER A 227 -24.04 -17.29 1.96
N GLY A 228 -23.50 -17.62 0.79
CA GLY A 228 -24.28 -17.82 -0.44
C GLY A 228 -24.46 -16.57 -1.31
N GLN A 229 -24.12 -15.38 -0.79
CA GLN A 229 -24.02 -14.18 -1.63
C GLN A 229 -22.79 -14.31 -2.53
N THR A 230 -23.02 -14.46 -3.83
CA THR A 230 -21.93 -14.55 -4.81
C THR A 230 -21.61 -13.17 -5.36
N VAL A 231 -20.33 -12.92 -5.61
CA VAL A 231 -19.91 -11.75 -6.40
C VAL A 231 -19.77 -12.19 -7.86
N GLY A 232 -20.51 -11.51 -8.74
CA GLY A 232 -20.54 -11.80 -10.17
C GLY A 232 -19.28 -11.36 -10.92
N LEU A 233 -18.10 -11.80 -10.50
CA LEU A 233 -16.81 -11.36 -11.05
C LEU A 233 -16.71 -11.62 -12.56
N GLY A 234 -17.08 -12.81 -13.03
CA GLY A 234 -17.03 -13.13 -14.48
C GLY A 234 -17.85 -12.18 -15.33
N GLY A 235 -19.12 -11.95 -14.96
CA GLY A 235 -19.98 -11.00 -15.67
C GLY A 235 -19.49 -9.55 -15.58
N ALA A 236 -18.83 -9.17 -14.48
CA ALA A 236 -18.22 -7.85 -14.35
C ALA A 236 -17.00 -7.67 -15.27
N LEU A 237 -16.17 -8.71 -15.41
CA LEU A 237 -15.03 -8.71 -16.34
C LEU A 237 -15.50 -8.63 -17.80
N GLU A 238 -16.53 -9.39 -18.16
CA GLU A 238 -17.17 -9.32 -19.48
C GLU A 238 -17.74 -7.92 -19.77
N ALA A 239 -18.48 -7.33 -18.83
CA ALA A 239 -19.02 -5.98 -18.96
C ALA A 239 -17.92 -4.91 -19.10
N ALA A 240 -16.77 -5.13 -18.44
CA ALA A 240 -15.59 -4.29 -18.56
C ALA A 240 -14.76 -4.55 -19.83
N ARG A 241 -15.17 -5.53 -20.67
CA ARG A 241 -14.45 -5.98 -21.87
C ARG A 241 -13.02 -6.44 -21.56
N VAL A 242 -12.86 -7.16 -20.46
CA VAL A 242 -11.61 -7.83 -20.07
C VAL A 242 -11.72 -9.30 -20.48
N ASP A 243 -10.80 -9.77 -21.32
CA ASP A 243 -10.72 -11.19 -21.66
C ASP A 243 -10.17 -11.96 -20.45
N ALA A 244 -10.93 -12.95 -19.99
CA ALA A 244 -10.70 -13.59 -18.70
C ALA A 244 -10.99 -15.09 -18.75
N ALA A 245 -10.02 -15.90 -18.34
CA ALA A 245 -10.19 -17.34 -18.20
C ALA A 245 -10.39 -17.70 -16.73
N ARG A 246 -11.49 -18.38 -16.40
CA ARG A 246 -11.76 -18.83 -15.03
C ARG A 246 -10.70 -19.83 -14.57
N ILE A 247 -10.18 -19.64 -13.37
CA ILE A 247 -9.28 -20.60 -12.72
C ILE A 247 -10.15 -21.52 -11.85
N GLY A 248 -10.04 -22.84 -12.05
CA GLY A 248 -10.75 -23.81 -11.21
C GLY A 248 -10.16 -23.87 -9.79
N PRO A 249 -10.89 -24.42 -8.80
CA PRO A 249 -10.25 -24.81 -7.55
C PRO A 249 -9.14 -25.83 -7.90
N GLU A 250 -7.90 -25.55 -7.53
CA GLU A 250 -6.74 -26.37 -7.91
C GLU A 250 -6.97 -27.85 -7.61
N GLY A 251 -6.82 -28.70 -8.62
CA GLY A 251 -6.45 -30.10 -8.43
C GLY A 251 -4.93 -30.18 -8.20
N GLU A 252 -4.53 -31.02 -7.25
CA GLU A 252 -3.15 -31.39 -6.88
C GLU A 252 -2.08 -31.32 -7.99
N GLY A 253 -1.03 -30.51 -7.74
CA GLY A 253 0.40 -30.88 -7.88
C GLY A 253 1.02 -31.03 -9.28
N PRO A 254 2.36 -30.85 -9.42
CA PRO A 254 3.34 -31.37 -8.45
C PRO A 254 4.33 -30.31 -7.92
N GLY A 255 4.66 -30.40 -6.63
CA GLY A 255 5.80 -29.68 -6.05
C GLY A 255 5.61 -29.27 -4.60
N GLY A 256 5.23 -30.20 -3.72
CA GLY A 256 5.25 -29.96 -2.28
C GLY A 256 6.68 -29.69 -1.81
N LEU A 257 6.97 -28.45 -1.42
CA LEU A 257 8.11 -28.16 -0.56
C LEU A 257 7.66 -28.28 0.90
N ALA A 258 7.81 -29.50 1.42
CA ALA A 258 7.84 -29.73 2.86
C ALA A 258 9.06 -29.00 3.42
N VAL A 259 8.85 -27.94 4.21
CA VAL A 259 9.89 -27.39 5.06
C VAL A 259 10.04 -28.32 6.27
N SER A 260 10.99 -29.24 6.19
CA SER A 260 11.53 -29.95 7.36
C SER A 260 12.99 -29.54 7.53
N GLY A 261 13.31 -28.93 8.67
CA GLY A 261 14.68 -28.55 9.00
C GLY A 261 14.74 -27.64 10.23
N GLY A 262 14.93 -28.24 11.41
CA GLY A 262 15.33 -27.52 12.62
C GLY A 262 16.76 -26.95 12.50
N PRO A 263 17.18 -26.10 13.46
CA PRO A 263 18.35 -25.24 13.31
C PRO A 263 19.66 -26.04 13.45
N GLY A 264 20.42 -26.15 12.36
CA GLY A 264 21.81 -26.57 12.35
C GLY A 264 22.71 -25.34 12.28
N ALA A 265 23.60 -25.19 13.27
CA ALA A 265 24.59 -24.11 13.34
C ALA A 265 25.73 -24.31 12.32
N SER A 266 26.12 -23.24 11.62
CA SER A 266 27.49 -23.05 11.15
C SER A 266 27.76 -21.56 10.87
N GLY A 267 28.89 -21.07 11.39
CA GLY A 267 29.32 -19.68 11.26
C GLY A 267 30.27 -19.43 10.10
N GLY A 268 30.38 -18.17 9.69
CA GLY A 268 31.37 -17.66 8.73
C GLY A 268 30.97 -16.29 8.17
N PRO A 269 31.85 -15.27 8.12
CA PRO A 269 31.45 -13.86 8.05
C PRO A 269 31.47 -13.27 6.62
N GLY A 270 30.61 -12.27 6.38
CA GLY A 270 30.79 -11.27 5.30
C GLY A 270 29.69 -11.22 4.25
N GLY A 271 28.66 -10.38 4.48
CA GLY A 271 27.58 -10.05 3.55
C GLY A 271 26.55 -9.12 4.21
N PRO A 272 25.79 -8.30 3.45
CA PRO A 272 25.37 -6.95 3.85
C PRO A 272 24.33 -6.90 4.97
N VAL A 273 24.42 -5.85 5.78
CA VAL A 273 23.54 -5.53 6.91
C VAL A 273 22.13 -5.18 6.42
N ALA A 274 21.16 -6.03 6.76
CA ALA A 274 19.74 -5.72 6.71
C ALA A 274 19.39 -4.79 7.89
N PHE A 275 18.63 -3.74 7.62
CA PHE A 275 18.18 -2.77 8.62
C PHE A 275 17.07 -3.41 9.46
N ASP A 276 17.37 -3.77 10.70
CA ASP A 276 16.39 -4.24 11.68
C ASP A 276 15.81 -3.04 12.44
N GLY A 277 14.49 -3.01 12.55
CA GLY A 277 13.68 -1.86 12.98
C GLY A 277 13.76 -1.58 14.47
N THR A 278 14.88 -1.06 14.95
CA THR A 278 15.00 -0.45 16.28
C THR A 278 15.16 1.05 16.19
N ALA A 279 14.27 1.77 16.90
CA ALA A 279 14.29 3.22 17.04
C ALA A 279 15.66 3.69 17.54
N VAL A 280 16.33 4.54 16.74
CA VAL A 280 17.51 5.29 17.16
C VAL A 280 17.07 6.71 17.48
N SER A 281 16.97 7.01 18.77
CA SER A 281 17.06 8.39 19.25
C SER A 281 18.52 8.83 19.15
N GLY A 282 18.84 9.72 18.20
CA GLY A 282 20.19 10.27 18.04
C GLY A 282 20.12 11.77 17.76
N GLY A 283 20.75 12.57 18.62
CA GLY A 283 20.91 14.02 18.47
C GLY A 283 21.76 14.42 17.25
N PRO A 284 21.95 15.73 17.01
CA PRO A 284 22.39 16.25 15.72
C PRO A 284 23.82 15.85 15.39
N VAL A 285 24.00 15.21 14.23
CA VAL A 285 25.31 14.88 13.67
C VAL A 285 25.68 15.96 12.65
N ALA A 286 26.74 16.70 12.92
CA ALA A 286 27.27 17.72 12.02
C ALA A 286 27.92 17.06 10.79
N PHE A 287 27.47 17.44 9.59
CA PHE A 287 28.09 17.02 8.34
C PHE A 287 29.40 17.77 8.10
N GLY A 288 30.48 17.00 7.96
CA GLY A 288 31.83 17.48 7.69
C GLY A 288 32.02 18.07 6.29
N ALA A 289 32.95 19.02 6.22
CA ALA A 289 33.36 19.80 5.06
C ALA A 289 33.90 18.97 3.87
N PRO A 290 33.88 19.50 2.64
CA PRO A 290 34.28 18.77 1.44
C PRO A 290 35.79 18.54 1.36
N VAL A 291 36.14 17.35 0.88
CA VAL A 291 37.50 16.85 0.62
C VAL A 291 38.10 17.58 -0.58
N ALA A 292 39.29 18.14 -0.40
CA ALA A 292 40.10 18.75 -1.45
C ALA A 292 40.72 17.67 -2.36
N SER A 293 40.51 17.79 -3.67
CA SER A 293 41.22 17.03 -4.70
C SER A 293 42.61 17.64 -4.93
N GLY A 294 43.66 16.87 -4.67
CA GLY A 294 45.05 17.25 -4.95
C GLY A 294 45.60 16.63 -6.24
N GLY A 295 46.43 17.42 -6.92
CA GLY A 295 47.46 16.99 -7.89
C GLY A 295 47.25 17.59 -9.29
N SER A 296 48.24 18.05 -10.04
CA SER A 296 49.67 18.35 -9.83
C SER A 296 50.21 18.89 -11.16
N GLY A 297 51.20 19.78 -11.13
CA GLY A 297 52.03 20.18 -12.28
C GLY A 297 52.03 21.70 -12.45
N GLY A 298 53.12 22.45 -12.29
CA GLY A 298 54.52 22.13 -12.53
C GLY A 298 54.98 23.00 -13.70
N GLY A 299 55.55 24.18 -13.43
CA GLY A 299 56.02 25.10 -14.47
C GLY A 299 56.64 26.37 -13.90
N ALA A 300 57.95 26.29 -13.64
CA ALA A 300 58.79 27.39 -13.16
C ALA A 300 58.93 28.51 -14.21
N VAL A 301 58.85 29.76 -13.77
CA VAL A 301 59.17 30.96 -14.56
C VAL A 301 60.51 31.52 -14.05
N PRO A 302 61.54 31.70 -14.90
CA PRO A 302 62.74 32.43 -14.51
C PRO A 302 62.51 33.94 -14.68
N ARG A 303 62.94 34.73 -13.69
CA ARG A 303 63.04 36.19 -13.78
C ARG A 303 64.47 36.62 -14.13
N GLY A 304 64.58 37.34 -15.24
CA GLY A 304 65.54 38.42 -15.49
C GLY A 304 66.74 38.09 -16.41
N PRO A 305 67.41 39.09 -17.02
CA PRO A 305 67.15 40.56 -16.99
C PRO A 305 67.15 41.25 -18.39
N GLY A 306 66.73 42.52 -18.44
CA GLY A 306 67.12 43.44 -19.53
C GLY A 306 66.07 44.50 -19.90
N GLY A 307 66.34 45.76 -19.55
CA GLY A 307 65.57 46.95 -19.98
C GLY A 307 65.32 47.93 -18.86
#